data_AF-A0A7W4FFY4-F1
#
_entry.id   AF-A0A7W4FFY4-F1
#
_cell.length_a   1.000
_cell.length_b   1.000
_cell.length_c   1.000
_cell.angle_alpha   90.00
_cell.angle_beta   90.00
_cell.angle_gamma   90.00
#
_symmetry.space_group_name_H-M   'P 1'
#
loop_
_entity.id
_entity.type
_entity.pdbx_description
1 polymer ?
#
loop_
_entity_poly.entity_id
_entity_poly.type
_entity_poly.pdbx_seq_one_letter_code
_entity_poly.pdbx_strand_id
1 'polypeptide(L)'
;MIKKIGVLTSGGDAPGMNSAIRAVTRTCLSHGIEVFGIYDGYAGLHAGKIEQLDRYSVSDIINRGGTFLGSARFPEFKEESVRKEAIKQLEKHGIDALIVIGGDGSYMGALKLSEMGFPCIGVPGTIDNDIAGTDYTIGFMTCLNTIVEAVDRLRDTSSSHNRISIVEIMGRHCGDLTLWAAVAGGSEYVIVPEKNFDEESLIRQLKVGEDKGKKHAIIAITEHITDVNALAKRIQERTKRETRATILGHLQRGGSPMAFDRILASRMGSYAVELLKEGQSARCIGIKNGQMVHHDIAECLQTMQRPFRQDLYDLSKILY
;
A
#
# COMPACT_ATOMS: atom_id res chain seq x y z
N MET A 1 27.64 -15.74 8.71
CA MET A 1 26.45 -16.61 8.61
C MET A 1 25.39 -15.99 9.49
N ILE A 2 24.23 -15.67 8.92
CA ILE A 2 23.13 -15.00 9.64
C ILE A 2 22.51 -15.98 10.63
N LYS A 3 22.44 -15.60 11.91
CA LYS A 3 21.86 -16.37 13.01
C LYS A 3 20.63 -15.69 13.60
N LYS A 4 20.58 -14.35 13.57
CA LYS A 4 19.47 -13.56 14.12
C LYS A 4 19.00 -12.49 13.13
N ILE A 5 17.70 -12.44 12.87
CA ILE A 5 17.09 -11.46 11.95
C ILE A 5 16.08 -10.59 12.70
N GLY A 6 16.14 -9.28 12.50
CA GLY A 6 15.12 -8.34 12.92
C GLY A 6 14.02 -8.22 11.86
N VAL A 7 12.78 -7.97 12.27
CA VAL A 7 11.68 -7.60 11.38
C VAL A 7 10.93 -6.40 11.94
N LEU A 8 10.64 -5.42 11.08
CA LEU A 8 9.88 -4.23 11.46
C LEU A 8 8.88 -3.83 10.37
N THR A 9 7.82 -3.13 10.79
CA THR A 9 6.87 -2.46 9.89
C THR A 9 6.99 -0.96 10.02
N SER A 10 6.99 -0.24 8.90
CA SER A 10 7.13 1.22 8.88
C SER A 10 6.26 1.83 7.78
N GLY A 11 5.79 3.06 8.01
CA GLY A 11 4.88 3.76 7.10
C GLY A 11 3.40 3.57 7.47
N GLY A 12 2.52 3.79 6.49
CA GLY A 12 1.09 3.49 6.66
C GLY A 12 0.88 1.99 6.75
N ASP A 13 0.03 1.53 7.66
CA ASP A 13 -0.31 0.12 7.75
C ASP A 13 -1.14 -0.32 6.53
N ALA A 14 -1.02 -1.60 6.18
CA ALA A 14 -1.73 -2.20 5.07
C ALA A 14 -2.17 -3.64 5.42
N PRO A 15 -3.37 -4.08 4.99
CA PRO A 15 -3.83 -5.43 5.27
C PRO A 15 -2.89 -6.49 4.69
N GLY A 16 -2.30 -7.32 5.55
CA GLY A 16 -1.35 -8.36 5.14
C GLY A 16 0.06 -8.17 5.71
N MET A 17 0.37 -7.03 6.32
CA MET A 17 1.65 -6.86 7.04
C MET A 17 1.88 -7.94 8.11
N ASN A 18 0.83 -8.30 8.88
CA ASN A 18 0.88 -9.43 9.82
C ASN A 18 1.18 -10.78 9.12
N SER A 19 0.68 -10.99 7.90
CA SER A 19 1.00 -12.20 7.12
C SER A 19 2.46 -12.22 6.69
N ALA A 20 3.03 -11.07 6.33
CA ALA A 20 4.45 -10.94 6.00
C ALA A 20 5.34 -11.20 7.22
N ILE A 21 5.04 -10.58 8.37
CA ILE A 21 5.77 -10.83 9.63
C ILE A 21 5.73 -12.32 9.98
N ARG A 22 4.54 -12.94 9.92
CA ARG A 22 4.38 -14.38 10.15
C ARG A 22 5.27 -15.21 9.23
N ALA A 23 5.31 -14.88 7.94
CA ALA A 23 6.08 -15.64 6.97
C ALA A 23 7.58 -15.50 7.17
N VAL A 24 8.07 -14.29 7.47
CA VAL A 24 9.46 -14.05 7.89
C VAL A 24 9.78 -14.92 9.11
N THR A 25 9.00 -14.78 10.18
CA THR A 25 9.24 -15.52 11.44
C THR A 25 9.24 -17.03 11.23
N ARG A 26 8.22 -17.58 10.56
CA ARG A 26 8.11 -19.03 10.35
C ARG A 26 9.23 -19.57 9.44
N THR A 27 9.66 -18.83 8.43
CA THR A 27 10.75 -19.23 7.52
C THR A 27 12.10 -19.21 8.22
N CYS A 28 12.41 -18.16 8.98
CA CYS A 28 13.62 -18.10 9.80
C CYS A 28 13.70 -19.28 10.78
N LEU A 29 12.61 -19.54 11.52
CA LEU A 29 12.57 -20.64 12.48
C LEU A 29 12.77 -22.02 11.83
N SER A 30 12.26 -22.23 10.60
CA SER A 30 12.53 -23.48 9.86
C SER A 30 13.99 -23.64 9.42
N HIS A 31 14.76 -22.55 9.41
CA HIS A 31 16.20 -22.55 9.12
C HIS A 31 17.07 -22.43 10.36
N GLY A 32 16.49 -22.52 11.56
CA GLY A 32 17.22 -22.36 12.82
C GLY A 32 17.74 -20.94 13.07
N ILE A 33 17.14 -19.94 12.42
CA ILE A 33 17.45 -18.51 12.59
C ILE A 33 16.48 -17.94 13.63
N GLU A 34 17.01 -17.27 14.65
CA GLU A 34 16.20 -16.57 15.65
C GLU A 34 15.66 -15.26 15.06
N VAL A 35 14.45 -14.85 15.48
CA VAL A 35 13.79 -13.64 14.96
C VAL A 35 13.46 -12.68 16.07
N PHE A 36 13.66 -11.39 15.81
CA PHE A 36 13.33 -10.30 16.71
C PHE A 36 12.33 -9.36 16.03
N GLY A 37 11.19 -9.14 16.68
CA GLY A 37 10.21 -8.15 16.29
C GLY A 37 10.62 -6.79 16.87
N ILE A 38 10.64 -5.78 16.01
CA ILE A 38 10.96 -4.41 16.41
C ILE A 38 9.68 -3.59 16.32
N TYR A 39 9.23 -3.09 17.46
CA TYR A 39 7.97 -2.34 17.55
C TYR A 39 8.12 -0.93 16.97
N ASP A 40 7.00 -0.31 16.56
CA ASP A 40 6.92 1.09 16.13
C ASP A 40 7.90 1.47 15.00
N GLY A 41 8.32 0.49 14.18
CA GLY A 41 9.25 0.66 13.08
C GLY A 41 10.61 1.22 13.52
N TYR A 42 11.12 2.23 12.80
CA TYR A 42 12.42 2.83 13.11
C TYR A 42 12.45 3.58 14.46
N ALA A 43 11.30 4.07 14.93
CA ALA A 43 11.23 4.71 16.25
C ALA A 43 11.52 3.72 17.36
N GLY A 44 10.90 2.54 17.33
CA GLY A 44 11.18 1.51 18.34
C GLY A 44 12.52 0.82 18.12
N LEU A 45 13.04 0.77 16.89
CA LEU A 45 14.44 0.37 16.66
C LEU A 45 15.41 1.27 17.43
N HIS A 46 15.26 2.59 17.27
CA HIS A 46 16.08 3.58 17.96
C HIS A 46 15.91 3.51 19.49
N ALA A 47 14.67 3.39 19.96
CA ALA A 47 14.34 3.27 21.38
C ALA A 47 14.69 1.90 22.00
N GLY A 48 15.07 0.89 21.19
CA GLY A 48 15.36 -0.46 21.66
C GLY A 48 14.13 -1.28 22.10
N LYS A 49 12.96 -0.98 21.54
CA LYS A 49 11.72 -1.78 21.72
C LYS A 49 11.76 -3.03 20.84
N ILE A 50 12.56 -4.01 21.26
CA ILE A 50 12.88 -5.20 20.47
C ILE A 50 12.57 -6.43 21.32
N GLU A 51 11.79 -7.37 20.78
CA GLU A 51 11.42 -8.60 21.47
C GLU A 51 11.66 -9.82 20.57
N GLN A 52 12.03 -10.94 21.16
CA GLN A 52 12.17 -12.20 20.43
C GLN A 52 10.79 -12.72 20.00
N LEU A 53 10.68 -13.12 18.74
CA LEU A 53 9.49 -13.76 18.18
C LEU A 53 9.72 -15.27 18.06
N ASP A 54 8.72 -16.04 18.47
CA ASP A 54 8.71 -17.49 18.35
C ASP A 54 7.59 -17.95 17.40
N ARG A 55 7.36 -19.27 17.35
CA ARG A 55 6.29 -19.83 16.51
C ARG A 55 4.90 -19.36 16.95
N TYR A 56 4.71 -19.14 18.25
CA TYR A 56 3.43 -18.83 18.87
C TYR A 56 3.09 -17.34 18.76
N SER A 57 4.07 -16.45 18.86
CA SER A 57 3.88 -14.99 18.75
C SER A 57 3.30 -14.55 17.40
N VAL A 58 3.45 -15.37 16.35
CA VAL A 58 2.87 -15.16 15.02
C VAL A 58 1.73 -16.11 14.67
N SER A 59 1.10 -16.73 15.67
CA SER A 59 -0.11 -17.53 15.48
C SER A 59 -1.35 -16.64 15.45
N ASP A 60 -2.39 -17.06 14.72
CA ASP A 60 -3.68 -16.34 14.60
C ASP A 60 -3.61 -14.88 14.12
N ILE A 61 -2.52 -14.47 13.48
CA ILE A 61 -2.38 -13.13 12.90
C ILE A 61 -2.53 -13.09 11.36
N ILE A 62 -2.56 -14.24 10.68
CA ILE A 62 -2.58 -14.30 9.21
C ILE A 62 -3.82 -13.63 8.58
N ASN A 63 -4.94 -13.64 9.30
CA ASN A 63 -6.21 -13.05 8.89
C ASN A 63 -6.49 -11.70 9.58
N ARG A 64 -5.52 -11.10 10.27
CA ARG A 64 -5.69 -9.82 10.96
C ARG A 64 -5.09 -8.69 10.14
N GLY A 65 -5.87 -7.62 9.96
CA GLY A 65 -5.38 -6.36 9.39
C GLY A 65 -4.38 -5.64 10.29
N GLY A 66 -3.83 -4.53 9.79
CA GLY A 66 -2.81 -3.76 10.48
C GLY A 66 -1.48 -4.51 10.68
N THR A 67 -0.72 -4.08 11.69
CA THR A 67 0.54 -4.70 12.11
C THR A 67 0.60 -4.79 13.64
N PHE A 68 0.83 -5.99 14.20
CA PHE A 68 0.93 -6.16 15.66
C PHE A 68 2.23 -5.57 16.24
N LEU A 69 3.25 -5.35 15.41
CA LEU A 69 4.47 -4.64 15.80
C LEU A 69 4.24 -3.11 15.86
N GLY A 70 3.12 -2.62 15.35
CA GLY A 70 2.88 -1.19 15.22
C GLY A 70 3.74 -0.55 14.12
N SER A 71 3.52 0.73 13.90
CA SER A 71 4.28 1.55 12.95
C SER A 71 4.25 2.99 13.42
N ALA A 72 5.38 3.67 13.38
CA ALA A 72 5.48 5.09 13.70
C ALA A 72 6.30 5.82 12.65
N ARG A 73 5.91 7.08 12.38
CA ARG A 73 6.77 8.01 11.62
C ARG A 73 7.92 8.44 12.52
N PHE A 74 9.13 8.40 12.00
CA PHE A 74 10.33 8.84 12.71
C PHE A 74 11.26 9.62 11.77
N PRO A 75 10.95 10.90 11.47
CA PRO A 75 11.73 11.72 10.55
C PRO A 75 13.21 11.84 10.91
N GLU A 76 13.53 11.80 12.20
CA GLU A 76 14.87 11.89 12.77
C GLU A 76 15.79 10.76 12.29
N PHE A 77 15.24 9.63 11.81
CA PHE A 77 16.02 8.54 11.22
C PHE A 77 16.80 8.95 9.95
N LYS A 78 16.48 10.11 9.37
CA LYS A 78 17.26 10.73 8.28
C LYS A 78 18.64 11.18 8.75
N GLU A 79 18.83 11.44 10.04
CA GLU A 79 20.11 11.84 10.61
C GLU A 79 21.02 10.62 10.80
N GLU A 80 22.28 10.73 10.40
CA GLU A 80 23.24 9.62 10.50
C GLU A 80 23.55 9.24 11.95
N SER A 81 23.59 10.22 12.87
CA SER A 81 23.78 9.98 14.30
C SER A 81 22.69 9.06 14.88
N VAL A 82 21.43 9.31 14.51
CA VAL A 82 20.27 8.50 14.92
C VAL A 82 20.36 7.08 14.36
N ARG A 83 20.80 6.92 13.10
CA ARG A 83 21.02 5.57 12.53
C ARG A 83 22.16 4.83 13.22
N LYS A 84 23.23 5.51 13.63
CA LYS A 84 24.31 4.89 14.43
C LYS A 84 23.79 4.37 15.77
N GLU A 85 22.89 5.10 16.42
CA GLU A 85 22.24 4.66 17.66
C GLU A 85 21.32 3.45 17.43
N ALA A 86 20.58 3.44 16.33
CA ALA A 86 19.78 2.27 15.92
C ALA A 86 20.64 1.02 15.64
N ILE A 87 21.80 1.18 14.98
CA ILE A 87 22.74 0.07 14.75
C ILE A 87 23.27 -0.48 16.08
N LYS A 88 23.60 0.38 17.06
CA LYS A 88 23.99 -0.09 18.39
C LYS A 88 22.91 -0.94 19.08
N GLN A 89 21.63 -0.66 18.84
CA GLN A 89 20.54 -1.50 19.34
C GLN A 89 20.54 -2.87 18.65
N LEU A 90 20.77 -2.93 17.34
CA LEU A 90 20.88 -4.19 16.59
C LEU A 90 22.07 -5.02 17.12
N GLU A 91 23.23 -4.41 17.30
CA GLU A 91 24.44 -5.03 17.85
C GLU A 91 24.22 -5.55 19.28
N LYS A 92 23.57 -4.74 20.14
CA LYS A 92 23.24 -5.12 21.52
C LYS A 92 22.38 -6.39 21.60
N HIS A 93 21.50 -6.61 20.63
CA HIS A 93 20.65 -7.81 20.55
C HIS A 93 21.28 -8.93 19.71
N GLY A 94 22.46 -8.68 19.12
CA GLY A 94 23.16 -9.60 18.23
C GLY A 94 22.41 -9.88 16.93
N ILE A 95 21.61 -8.91 16.45
CA ILE A 95 20.86 -9.04 15.20
C ILE A 95 21.81 -8.83 14.02
N ASP A 96 21.83 -9.76 13.06
CA ASP A 96 22.77 -9.77 11.93
C ASP A 96 22.21 -9.10 10.67
N ALA A 97 20.88 -9.04 10.53
CA ALA A 97 20.20 -8.47 9.36
C ALA A 97 18.76 -8.04 9.69
N LEU A 98 18.16 -7.20 8.84
CA LEU A 98 16.84 -6.63 9.04
C LEU A 98 15.94 -6.81 7.81
N ILE A 99 14.70 -7.24 8.03
CA ILE A 99 13.64 -7.20 7.03
C ILE A 99 12.71 -6.04 7.35
N VAL A 100 12.53 -5.14 6.39
CA VAL A 100 11.74 -3.91 6.52
C VAL A 100 10.49 -4.03 5.65
N ILE A 101 9.32 -4.06 6.27
CA ILE A 101 8.02 -4.10 5.57
C ILE A 101 7.43 -2.69 5.56
N GLY A 102 7.23 -2.12 4.38
CA GLY A 102 6.71 -0.75 4.24
C GLY A 102 6.76 -0.22 2.82
N GLY A 103 6.66 1.10 2.69
CA GLY A 103 6.76 1.82 1.42
C GLY A 103 8.12 2.47 1.15
N ASP A 104 8.18 3.39 0.19
CA ASP A 104 9.42 4.03 -0.27
C ASP A 104 10.24 4.69 0.85
N GLY A 105 9.58 5.39 1.77
CA GLY A 105 10.24 6.01 2.92
C GLY A 105 10.92 4.98 3.83
N SER A 106 10.34 3.79 3.94
CA SER A 106 10.92 2.68 4.70
C SER A 106 12.09 2.05 3.95
N TYR A 107 12.00 1.93 2.63
CA TYR A 107 13.11 1.45 1.80
C TYR A 107 14.33 2.37 1.88
N MET A 108 14.12 3.68 1.95
CA MET A 108 15.23 4.63 2.16
C MET A 108 15.98 4.34 3.47
N GLY A 109 15.26 4.06 4.56
CA GLY A 109 15.88 3.67 5.83
C GLY A 109 16.68 2.37 5.71
N ALA A 110 16.13 1.36 5.02
CA ALA A 110 16.80 0.08 4.76
C ALA A 110 18.08 0.23 3.93
N LEU A 111 18.03 1.07 2.89
CA LEU A 111 19.20 1.41 2.06
C LEU A 111 20.29 2.07 2.90
N LYS A 112 19.93 3.07 3.71
CA LYS A 112 20.91 3.78 4.55
C LYS A 112 21.55 2.89 5.62
N LEU A 113 20.81 1.94 6.19
CA LEU A 113 21.41 0.93 7.07
C LEU A 113 22.36 -0.01 6.31
N SER A 114 21.99 -0.41 5.09
CA SER A 114 22.82 -1.28 4.25
C SER A 114 24.13 -0.60 3.82
N GLU A 115 24.09 0.69 3.47
CA GLU A 115 25.28 1.52 3.19
C GLU A 115 26.22 1.62 4.41
N MET A 116 25.67 1.53 5.62
CA MET A 116 26.41 1.51 6.88
C MET A 116 26.90 0.10 7.28
N GLY A 117 26.75 -0.89 6.39
CA GLY A 117 27.21 -2.26 6.59
C GLY A 117 26.21 -3.19 7.28
N PHE A 118 24.96 -2.76 7.50
CA PHE A 118 23.93 -3.59 8.13
C PHE A 118 22.93 -4.14 7.09
N PRO A 119 22.96 -5.45 6.77
CA PRO A 119 22.16 -6.01 5.68
C PRO A 119 20.65 -5.83 5.86
N CYS A 120 20.00 -5.23 4.87
CA CYS A 120 18.55 -5.04 4.87
C CYS A 120 17.87 -5.54 3.59
N ILE A 121 16.66 -6.07 3.74
CA ILE A 121 15.73 -6.40 2.64
C ILE A 121 14.41 -5.65 2.83
N GLY A 122 13.94 -4.99 1.76
CA GLY A 122 12.65 -4.31 1.69
C GLY A 122 11.53 -5.23 1.18
N VAL A 123 10.37 -5.21 1.85
CA VAL A 123 9.14 -5.91 1.46
C VAL A 123 8.02 -4.88 1.26
N PRO A 124 7.31 -4.87 0.12
CA PRO A 124 6.39 -3.79 -0.24
C PRO A 124 5.06 -3.92 0.52
N GLY A 125 4.89 -3.12 1.58
CA GLY A 125 3.68 -3.06 2.41
C GLY A 125 3.03 -1.69 2.33
N THR A 126 2.07 -1.53 1.42
CA THR A 126 1.29 -0.30 1.23
C THR A 126 0.02 -0.62 0.43
N ILE A 127 -1.05 0.12 0.66
CA ILE A 127 -2.29 0.01 -0.15
C ILE A 127 -2.17 0.75 -1.48
N ASP A 128 -1.26 1.72 -1.59
CA ASP A 128 -1.23 2.71 -2.68
C ASP A 128 -0.75 2.12 -4.02
N ASN A 129 -0.17 0.91 -3.98
CA ASN A 129 0.44 0.21 -5.11
C ASN A 129 1.41 1.09 -5.92
N ASP A 130 2.18 1.93 -5.24
CA ASP A 130 3.04 2.96 -5.82
C ASP A 130 4.53 2.61 -5.82
N ILE A 131 4.90 1.48 -5.20
CA ILE A 131 6.29 1.02 -5.14
C ILE A 131 6.73 0.50 -6.52
N ALA A 132 7.83 1.05 -7.04
CA ALA A 132 8.40 0.60 -8.30
C ALA A 132 8.98 -0.82 -8.18
N GLY A 133 9.15 -1.51 -9.31
CA GLY A 133 9.75 -2.85 -9.30
C GLY A 133 8.81 -3.99 -8.86
N THR A 134 7.53 -3.71 -8.57
CA THR A 134 6.50 -4.72 -8.30
C THR A 134 5.18 -4.38 -8.99
N ASP A 135 4.46 -5.38 -9.48
CA ASP A 135 3.12 -5.22 -10.08
C ASP A 135 2.07 -4.93 -8.99
N TYR A 136 2.27 -5.53 -7.80
CA TYR A 136 1.37 -5.45 -6.65
C TYR A 136 2.14 -5.26 -5.35
N THR A 137 1.60 -4.43 -4.45
CA THR A 137 2.04 -4.28 -3.07
C THR A 137 1.08 -4.99 -2.11
N ILE A 138 1.59 -5.41 -0.95
CA ILE A 138 0.77 -6.08 0.08
C ILE A 138 -0.25 -5.08 0.64
N GLY A 139 -1.53 -5.41 0.48
CA GLY A 139 -2.67 -4.64 0.96
C GLY A 139 -3.48 -3.97 -0.15
N PHE A 140 -2.93 -3.90 -1.37
CA PHE A 140 -3.62 -3.31 -2.51
C PHE A 140 -4.95 -4.01 -2.82
N MET A 141 -4.96 -5.34 -2.89
CA MET A 141 -6.17 -6.08 -3.26
C MET A 141 -7.25 -6.04 -2.18
N THR A 142 -6.85 -6.01 -0.91
CA THR A 142 -7.79 -5.84 0.21
C THR A 142 -8.40 -4.44 0.19
N CYS A 143 -7.59 -3.40 -0.01
CA CYS A 143 -8.07 -2.03 -0.16
C CYS A 143 -9.05 -1.91 -1.33
N LEU A 144 -8.69 -2.45 -2.50
CA LEU A 144 -9.55 -2.49 -3.68
C LEU A 144 -10.92 -3.11 -3.35
N ASN A 145 -10.96 -4.25 -2.66
CA ASN A 145 -12.22 -4.90 -2.29
C ASN A 145 -13.08 -4.01 -1.37
N THR A 146 -12.46 -3.33 -0.40
CA THR A 146 -13.16 -2.38 0.47
C THR A 146 -13.76 -1.21 -0.33
N ILE A 147 -13.03 -0.69 -1.33
CA ILE A 147 -13.52 0.40 -2.18
C ILE A 147 -14.69 -0.08 -3.04
N VAL A 148 -14.57 -1.25 -3.68
CA VAL A 148 -15.63 -1.82 -4.52
C VAL A 148 -16.90 -2.05 -3.70
N GLU A 149 -16.79 -2.60 -2.49
CA GLU A 149 -17.95 -2.78 -1.60
C GLU A 149 -18.63 -1.43 -1.26
N ALA A 150 -17.85 -0.37 -1.03
CA ALA A 150 -18.40 0.95 -0.79
C ALA A 150 -19.09 1.52 -2.04
N VAL A 151 -18.49 1.34 -3.22
CA VAL A 151 -19.07 1.77 -4.50
C VAL A 151 -20.38 1.06 -4.78
N ASP A 152 -20.47 -0.25 -4.55
CA ASP A 152 -21.71 -1.03 -4.73
C ASP A 152 -22.84 -0.50 -3.83
N ARG A 153 -22.54 -0.26 -2.54
CA ARG A 153 -23.51 0.31 -1.59
C ARG A 153 -23.97 1.71 -2.01
N LEU A 154 -23.05 2.52 -2.55
CA LEU A 154 -23.38 3.85 -3.07
C LEU A 154 -24.21 3.78 -4.35
N ARG A 155 -23.99 2.76 -5.20
CA ARG A 155 -24.74 2.55 -6.44
C ARG A 155 -26.22 2.28 -6.17
N ASP A 156 -26.54 1.46 -5.18
CA ASP A 156 -27.92 1.12 -4.81
C ASP A 156 -28.73 2.38 -4.44
N THR A 157 -28.17 3.24 -3.59
CA THR A 157 -28.84 4.49 -3.18
C THR A 157 -28.87 5.53 -4.30
N SER A 158 -27.82 5.62 -5.12
CA SER A 158 -27.78 6.58 -6.23
C SER A 158 -28.77 6.25 -7.34
N SER A 159 -28.93 4.96 -7.65
CA SER A 159 -29.92 4.49 -8.63
C SER A 159 -31.35 4.76 -8.16
N SER A 160 -31.62 4.64 -6.85
CA SER A 160 -32.96 4.84 -6.26
C SER A 160 -33.41 6.30 -6.27
N HIS A 161 -32.48 7.24 -6.16
CA HIS A 161 -32.77 8.67 -6.03
C HIS A 161 -32.32 9.52 -7.21
N ASN A 162 -31.88 8.89 -8.30
CA ASN A 162 -31.30 9.54 -9.46
C ASN A 162 -30.16 10.53 -9.11
N ARG A 163 -29.15 10.10 -8.36
CA ARG A 163 -28.07 10.96 -7.81
C ARG A 163 -26.74 10.82 -8.53
N ILE A 164 -25.89 11.83 -8.35
CA ILE A 164 -24.47 11.79 -8.69
C ILE A 164 -23.68 11.56 -7.40
N SER A 165 -22.85 10.53 -7.36
CA SER A 165 -21.96 10.23 -6.23
C SER A 165 -20.52 10.46 -6.62
N ILE A 166 -19.77 11.21 -5.81
CA ILE A 166 -18.33 11.33 -5.90
C ILE A 166 -17.73 10.47 -4.80
N VAL A 167 -16.79 9.59 -5.16
CA VAL A 167 -16.10 8.68 -4.23
C VAL A 167 -14.63 9.03 -4.22
N GLU A 168 -14.15 9.61 -3.12
CA GLU A 168 -12.74 9.93 -2.92
C GLU A 168 -11.97 8.72 -2.38
N ILE A 169 -10.96 8.29 -3.13
CA ILE A 169 -10.21 7.05 -2.97
C ILE A 169 -8.75 7.38 -2.64
N MET A 170 -8.16 6.62 -1.70
CA MET A 170 -6.75 6.78 -1.34
C MET A 170 -5.82 6.31 -2.46
N GLY A 171 -4.56 6.74 -2.41
CA GLY A 171 -3.55 6.41 -3.41
C GLY A 171 -2.57 7.56 -3.65
N ARG A 172 -2.83 8.71 -3.04
CA ARG A 172 -1.97 9.89 -3.01
C ARG A 172 -1.58 10.42 -4.40
N HIS A 173 -0.46 9.93 -4.94
CA HIS A 173 0.05 10.32 -6.27
C HIS A 173 -0.09 9.20 -7.31
N CYS A 174 -0.71 8.09 -6.93
CA CYS A 174 -0.94 6.90 -7.76
C CYS A 174 -2.45 6.68 -7.94
N GLY A 175 -2.91 6.59 -9.19
CA GLY A 175 -4.30 6.39 -9.56
C GLY A 175 -4.77 4.95 -9.60
N ASP A 176 -3.93 3.99 -9.20
CA ASP A 176 -4.21 2.56 -9.39
C ASP A 176 -5.48 2.10 -8.68
N LEU A 177 -5.60 2.38 -7.39
CA LEU A 177 -6.80 2.00 -6.62
C LEU A 177 -8.06 2.60 -7.26
N THR A 178 -8.03 3.88 -7.62
CA THR A 178 -9.13 4.58 -8.28
C THR A 178 -9.49 3.94 -9.62
N LEU A 179 -8.48 3.62 -10.44
CA LEU A 179 -8.71 3.08 -11.77
C LEU A 179 -9.23 1.64 -11.74
N TRP A 180 -8.63 0.79 -10.90
CA TRP A 180 -9.08 -0.58 -10.68
C TRP A 180 -10.49 -0.62 -10.08
N ALA A 181 -10.75 0.23 -9.08
CA ALA A 181 -12.05 0.32 -8.45
C ALA A 181 -13.11 0.85 -9.42
N ALA A 182 -12.75 1.78 -10.31
CA ALA A 182 -13.67 2.27 -11.32
C ALA A 182 -14.12 1.15 -12.25
N VAL A 183 -13.17 0.41 -12.83
CA VAL A 183 -13.49 -0.71 -13.74
C VAL A 183 -14.28 -1.80 -13.03
N ALA A 184 -13.87 -2.19 -11.82
CA ALA A 184 -14.54 -3.23 -11.05
C ALA A 184 -15.95 -2.81 -10.58
N GLY A 185 -16.09 -1.57 -10.11
CA GLY A 185 -17.33 -1.04 -9.52
C GLY A 185 -18.26 -0.35 -10.53
N GLY A 186 -17.87 -0.22 -11.80
CA GLY A 186 -18.71 0.37 -12.83
C GLY A 186 -18.78 1.91 -12.80
N SER A 187 -17.76 2.62 -12.30
CA SER A 187 -17.80 4.09 -12.13
C SER A 187 -17.75 4.84 -13.46
N GLU A 188 -18.80 5.62 -13.78
CA GLU A 188 -18.96 6.29 -15.07
C GLU A 188 -17.86 7.33 -15.38
N TYR A 189 -17.20 7.88 -14.37
CA TYR A 189 -16.09 8.81 -14.53
C TYR A 189 -14.92 8.47 -13.61
N VAL A 190 -13.70 8.62 -14.13
CA VAL A 190 -12.46 8.28 -13.43
C VAL A 190 -11.50 9.46 -13.49
N ILE A 191 -11.06 9.93 -12.32
CA ILE A 191 -10.16 11.07 -12.18
C ILE A 191 -8.94 10.62 -11.37
N VAL A 192 -7.78 10.60 -12.03
CA VAL A 192 -6.51 10.07 -11.50
C VAL A 192 -5.39 11.10 -11.66
N PRO A 193 -4.37 11.11 -10.78
CA PRO A 193 -3.32 12.13 -10.79
C PRO A 193 -2.43 12.08 -12.04
N GLU A 194 -2.34 10.94 -12.72
CA GLU A 194 -1.55 10.76 -13.94
C GLU A 194 -2.21 11.39 -15.18
N LYS A 195 -3.43 11.92 -15.05
CA LYS A 195 -4.18 12.60 -16.10
C LYS A 195 -4.62 13.98 -15.64
N ASN A 196 -4.68 14.92 -16.57
CA ASN A 196 -5.18 16.27 -16.27
C ASN A 196 -6.67 16.21 -15.91
N PHE A 197 -7.02 16.83 -14.79
CA PHE A 197 -8.41 17.01 -14.38
C PHE A 197 -8.99 18.29 -15.00
N ASP A 198 -10.08 18.15 -15.76
CA ASP A 198 -10.87 19.26 -16.32
C ASP A 198 -12.31 19.16 -15.81
N GLU A 199 -12.65 20.05 -14.88
CA GLU A 199 -13.98 20.13 -14.28
C GLU A 199 -15.08 20.49 -15.29
N GLU A 200 -14.80 21.38 -16.24
CA GLU A 200 -15.80 21.78 -17.24
C GLU A 200 -16.08 20.64 -18.23
N SER A 201 -15.05 19.86 -18.57
CA SER A 201 -15.22 18.63 -19.35
C SER A 201 -16.09 17.60 -18.61
N LEU A 202 -15.82 17.36 -17.32
CA LEU A 202 -16.61 16.47 -16.48
C LEU A 202 -18.09 16.89 -16.44
N ILE A 203 -18.38 18.16 -16.15
CA ILE A 203 -19.76 18.69 -16.09
C ILE A 203 -20.47 18.53 -17.43
N ARG A 204 -19.77 18.78 -18.54
CA ARG A 204 -20.33 18.59 -19.89
C ARG A 204 -20.70 17.14 -20.14
N GLN A 205 -19.82 16.20 -19.80
CA GLN A 205 -20.07 14.77 -19.99
C GLN A 205 -21.24 14.29 -19.12
N LEU A 206 -21.35 14.76 -17.87
CA LEU A 206 -22.48 14.46 -16.99
C LEU A 206 -23.82 14.86 -17.61
N LYS A 207 -23.90 16.06 -18.21
CA LYS A 207 -25.10 16.52 -18.93
C LYS A 207 -25.43 15.66 -20.15
N VAL A 208 -24.43 15.30 -20.95
CA VAL A 208 -24.62 14.40 -22.10
C VAL A 208 -25.12 13.02 -21.65
N GLY A 209 -24.61 12.51 -20.53
CA GLY A 209 -25.10 11.26 -19.94
C GLY A 209 -26.56 11.33 -19.50
N GLU A 210 -26.95 12.46 -18.92
CA GLU A 210 -28.33 12.75 -18.52
C GLU A 210 -29.28 12.83 -19.74
N ASP A 211 -28.89 13.53 -20.80
CA ASP A 211 -29.66 13.61 -22.05
C ASP A 211 -29.87 12.24 -22.70
N LYS A 212 -28.92 11.31 -22.49
CA LYS A 212 -29.02 9.90 -22.92
C LYS A 212 -29.83 9.01 -21.96
N GLY A 213 -30.39 9.57 -20.89
CA GLY A 213 -31.24 8.87 -19.93
C GLY A 213 -30.50 8.19 -18.78
N LYS A 214 -29.22 8.50 -18.52
CA LYS A 214 -28.48 7.94 -17.37
C LYS A 214 -29.10 8.42 -16.06
N LYS A 215 -29.67 7.47 -15.32
CA LYS A 215 -30.36 7.71 -14.05
C LYS A 215 -29.44 7.99 -12.89
N HIS A 216 -28.17 7.63 -12.92
CA HIS A 216 -27.21 7.97 -11.87
C HIS A 216 -25.80 8.06 -12.46
N ALA A 217 -24.86 8.57 -11.67
CA ALA A 217 -23.45 8.56 -12.03
C ALA A 217 -22.59 8.43 -10.77
N ILE A 218 -21.51 7.68 -10.88
CA ILE A 218 -20.47 7.50 -9.90
C ILE A 218 -19.17 8.05 -10.49
N ILE A 219 -18.54 8.96 -9.76
CA ILE A 219 -17.29 9.60 -10.10
C ILE A 219 -16.25 9.08 -9.11
N ALA A 220 -15.33 8.24 -9.56
CA ALA A 220 -14.19 7.78 -8.78
C ALA A 220 -13.05 8.80 -8.93
N ILE A 221 -12.54 9.32 -7.82
CA ILE A 221 -11.49 10.34 -7.80
C ILE A 221 -10.41 9.99 -6.78
N THR A 222 -9.14 10.07 -7.18
CA THR A 222 -8.01 9.94 -6.25
C THR A 222 -7.94 11.16 -5.33
N GLU A 223 -7.61 10.95 -4.06
CA GLU A 223 -7.37 11.99 -3.08
C GLU A 223 -6.35 13.05 -3.55
N HIS A 224 -6.41 14.25 -2.96
CA HIS A 224 -5.51 15.38 -3.24
C HIS A 224 -5.60 16.01 -4.65
N ILE A 225 -6.54 15.60 -5.49
CA ILE A 225 -6.78 16.26 -6.80
C ILE A 225 -7.59 17.55 -6.64
N THR A 226 -8.66 17.54 -5.85
CA THR A 226 -9.53 18.70 -5.61
C THR A 226 -10.34 18.52 -4.33
N ASP A 227 -11.01 19.57 -3.84
CA ASP A 227 -12.00 19.44 -2.77
C ASP A 227 -13.30 18.84 -3.32
N VAL A 228 -13.53 17.56 -3.02
CA VAL A 228 -14.70 16.80 -3.51
C VAL A 228 -16.03 17.34 -2.99
N ASN A 229 -16.07 17.97 -1.82
CA ASN A 229 -17.29 18.58 -1.29
C ASN A 229 -17.63 19.87 -2.06
N ALA A 230 -16.61 20.67 -2.36
CA ALA A 230 -16.78 21.86 -3.19
C ALA A 230 -17.15 21.47 -4.63
N LEU A 231 -16.54 20.43 -5.19
CA LEU A 231 -16.87 19.87 -6.50
C LEU A 231 -18.33 19.38 -6.55
N ALA A 232 -18.80 18.66 -5.52
CA ALA A 232 -20.19 18.21 -5.44
C ALA A 232 -21.19 19.37 -5.49
N LYS A 233 -20.91 20.47 -4.78
CA LYS A 233 -21.75 21.68 -4.82
C LYS A 233 -21.81 22.28 -6.22
N ARG A 234 -20.66 22.44 -6.88
CA ARG A 234 -20.58 23.01 -8.25
C ARG A 234 -21.28 22.12 -9.28
N ILE A 235 -21.11 20.81 -9.20
CA ILE A 235 -21.82 19.86 -10.07
C ILE A 235 -23.33 19.97 -9.85
N GLN A 236 -23.80 19.99 -8.60
CA GLN A 236 -25.23 20.12 -8.28
C GLN A 236 -25.82 21.44 -8.78
N GLU A 237 -25.10 22.56 -8.66
CA GLU A 237 -25.55 23.86 -9.16
C GLU A 237 -25.74 23.89 -10.68
N ARG A 238 -24.83 23.23 -11.41
CA ARG A 238 -24.75 23.25 -12.88
C ARG A 238 -25.61 22.17 -13.56
N THR A 239 -25.85 21.05 -12.90
CA THR A 239 -26.67 19.92 -13.39
C THR A 239 -28.07 19.89 -12.79
N LYS A 240 -28.31 20.59 -11.68
CA LYS A 240 -29.54 20.52 -10.87
C LYS A 240 -29.84 19.13 -10.29
N ARG A 241 -28.87 18.21 -10.34
CA ARG A 241 -28.98 16.88 -9.75
C ARG A 241 -28.33 16.85 -8.38
N GLU A 242 -29.00 16.22 -7.43
CA GLU A 242 -28.47 16.03 -6.09
C GLU A 242 -27.14 15.27 -6.18
N THR A 243 -26.07 15.92 -5.71
CA THR A 243 -24.71 15.39 -5.77
C THR A 243 -24.18 15.21 -4.36
N ARG A 244 -23.52 14.07 -4.10
CA ARG A 244 -22.96 13.75 -2.79
C ARG A 244 -21.52 13.27 -2.93
N ALA A 245 -20.63 13.83 -2.13
CA ALA A 245 -19.28 13.33 -1.98
C ALA A 245 -19.20 12.38 -0.79
N THR A 246 -18.48 11.27 -0.97
CA THR A 246 -18.14 10.31 0.08
C THR A 246 -16.64 10.14 0.09
N ILE A 247 -16.02 10.52 1.22
CA ILE A 247 -14.60 10.34 1.46
C ILE A 247 -14.43 9.04 2.23
N LEU A 248 -13.90 8.00 1.59
CA LEU A 248 -13.74 6.69 2.23
C LEU A 248 -12.70 6.75 3.36
N GLY A 249 -11.65 7.54 3.16
CA GLY A 249 -10.60 7.75 4.16
C GLY A 249 -9.97 6.45 4.65
N HIS A 250 -9.68 6.37 5.95
CA HIS A 250 -8.91 5.28 6.55
C HIS A 250 -9.63 3.92 6.61
N LEU A 251 -10.91 3.83 6.24
CA LEU A 251 -11.59 2.55 6.06
C LEU A 251 -10.81 1.63 5.11
N GLN A 252 -10.16 2.22 4.12
CA GLN A 252 -9.36 1.56 3.08
C GLN A 252 -8.10 0.85 3.59
N ARG A 253 -7.58 1.22 4.78
CA ARG A 253 -6.37 0.62 5.37
C ARG A 253 -6.66 -0.55 6.31
N GLY A 254 -7.90 -0.63 6.79
CA GLY A 254 -8.32 -1.64 7.75
C GLY A 254 -8.88 -2.91 7.10
N GLY A 255 -9.33 -3.84 7.94
CA GLY A 255 -10.00 -5.06 7.51
C GLY A 255 -9.10 -6.28 7.45
N SER A 256 -9.72 -7.46 7.39
CA SER A 256 -9.01 -8.73 7.22
C SER A 256 -8.40 -8.80 5.82
N PRO A 257 -7.11 -9.15 5.66
CA PRO A 257 -6.52 -9.26 4.33
C PRO A 257 -7.24 -10.32 3.49
N MET A 258 -7.44 -10.01 2.20
CA MET A 258 -7.96 -10.95 1.21
C MET A 258 -6.97 -12.09 0.96
N ALA A 259 -7.45 -13.20 0.39
CA ALA A 259 -6.62 -14.37 0.11
C ALA A 259 -5.36 -14.02 -0.70
N PHE A 260 -5.49 -13.15 -1.70
CA PHE A 260 -4.35 -12.68 -2.50
C PHE A 260 -3.26 -12.03 -1.65
N ASP A 261 -3.61 -11.05 -0.81
CA ASP A 261 -2.63 -10.37 0.03
C ASP A 261 -1.98 -11.30 1.06
N ARG A 262 -2.73 -12.26 1.61
CA ARG A 262 -2.15 -13.29 2.52
C ARG A 262 -1.10 -14.14 1.80
N ILE A 263 -1.41 -14.58 0.57
CA ILE A 263 -0.50 -15.41 -0.24
C ILE A 263 0.71 -14.60 -0.68
N LEU A 264 0.50 -13.39 -1.19
CA LEU A 264 1.56 -12.49 -1.64
C LEU A 264 2.52 -12.18 -0.49
N ALA A 265 1.99 -11.73 0.65
CA ALA A 265 2.77 -11.44 1.84
C ALA A 265 3.54 -12.67 2.34
N SER A 266 2.93 -13.85 2.26
CA SER A 266 3.60 -15.09 2.66
C SER A 266 4.78 -15.44 1.75
N ARG A 267 4.60 -15.30 0.43
CA ARG A 267 5.67 -15.54 -0.56
C ARG A 267 6.80 -14.53 -0.40
N MET A 268 6.48 -13.24 -0.29
CA MET A 268 7.46 -12.18 -0.14
C MET A 268 8.25 -12.28 1.17
N GLY A 269 7.57 -12.55 2.29
CA GLY A 269 8.24 -12.71 3.58
C GLY A 269 9.19 -13.91 3.61
N SER A 270 8.80 -15.04 3.01
CA SER A 270 9.68 -16.20 2.87
C SER A 270 10.88 -15.90 1.96
N TYR A 271 10.63 -15.27 0.81
CA TYR A 271 11.69 -14.92 -0.14
C TYR A 271 12.71 -13.92 0.44
N ALA A 272 12.28 -13.00 1.31
CA ALA A 272 13.19 -12.09 2.02
C ALA A 272 14.22 -12.81 2.88
N VAL A 273 13.80 -13.89 3.56
CA VAL A 273 14.69 -14.70 4.38
C VAL A 273 15.68 -15.47 3.50
N GLU A 274 15.24 -16.00 2.36
CA GLU A 274 16.13 -16.68 1.41
C GLU A 274 17.21 -15.74 0.85
N LEU A 275 16.84 -14.52 0.44
CA LEU A 275 17.80 -13.53 -0.04
C LEU A 275 18.86 -13.20 1.01
N LEU A 276 18.46 -13.01 2.27
CA LEU A 276 19.42 -12.79 3.36
C LEU A 276 20.35 -13.99 3.55
N LYS A 277 19.84 -15.21 3.51
CA LYS A 277 20.67 -16.44 3.61
C LYS A 277 21.68 -16.55 2.47
N GLU A 278 21.32 -16.10 1.28
CA GLU A 278 22.20 -16.04 0.10
C GLU A 278 23.24 -14.89 0.18
N GLY A 279 23.22 -14.08 1.25
CA GLY A 279 24.13 -12.97 1.45
C GLY A 279 23.74 -11.70 0.71
N GLN A 280 22.51 -11.61 0.21
CA GLN A 280 22.00 -10.42 -0.46
C GLN A 280 21.71 -9.31 0.57
N SER A 281 21.90 -8.06 0.16
CA SER A 281 21.68 -6.85 0.96
C SER A 281 21.27 -5.70 0.05
N ALA A 282 20.63 -4.67 0.61
CA ALA A 282 20.12 -3.50 -0.11
C ALA A 282 19.18 -3.89 -1.27
N ARG A 283 18.36 -4.94 -1.09
CA ARG A 283 17.39 -5.40 -2.10
C ARG A 283 15.96 -5.13 -1.66
N CYS A 284 15.08 -4.80 -2.60
CA CYS A 284 13.63 -4.82 -2.41
C CYS A 284 13.00 -5.97 -3.19
N ILE A 285 11.95 -6.57 -2.63
CA ILE A 285 11.22 -7.66 -3.26
C ILE A 285 10.03 -7.12 -4.05
N GLY A 286 9.73 -7.76 -5.17
CA GLY A 286 8.53 -7.52 -5.94
C GLY A 286 7.92 -8.81 -6.49
N ILE A 287 6.74 -8.68 -7.08
CA ILE A 287 6.18 -9.67 -7.98
C ILE A 287 6.09 -9.05 -9.37
N LYS A 288 6.60 -9.73 -10.39
CA LYS A 288 6.46 -9.33 -11.80
C LYS A 288 6.02 -10.52 -12.62
N ASN A 289 4.94 -10.38 -13.38
CA ASN A 289 4.40 -11.45 -14.24
C ASN A 289 4.22 -12.79 -13.48
N GLY A 290 3.75 -12.71 -12.22
CA GLY A 290 3.54 -13.87 -11.34
C GLY A 290 4.80 -14.44 -10.66
N GLN A 291 5.99 -13.97 -11.02
CA GLN A 291 7.28 -14.43 -10.49
C GLN A 291 7.79 -13.49 -9.38
N MET A 292 8.40 -14.06 -8.34
CA MET A 292 9.10 -13.27 -7.33
C MET A 292 10.38 -12.71 -7.94
N VAL A 293 10.60 -11.41 -7.79
CA VAL A 293 11.79 -10.71 -8.27
C VAL A 293 12.39 -9.90 -7.13
N HIS A 294 13.64 -9.47 -7.28
CA HIS A 294 14.26 -8.53 -6.38
C HIS A 294 15.12 -7.55 -7.15
N HIS A 295 15.14 -6.30 -6.70
CA HIS A 295 15.87 -5.19 -7.32
C HIS A 295 16.76 -4.50 -6.30
N ASP A 296 17.73 -3.72 -6.75
CA ASP A 296 18.48 -2.86 -5.86
C ASP A 296 17.55 -1.76 -5.32
N ILE A 297 17.62 -1.46 -4.02
CA ILE A 297 16.74 -0.45 -3.42
C ILE A 297 17.01 0.93 -4.03
N ALA A 298 18.26 1.29 -4.29
CA ALA A 298 18.60 2.58 -4.90
C ALA A 298 18.06 2.66 -6.34
N GLU A 299 18.21 1.58 -7.11
CA GLU A 299 17.64 1.50 -8.47
C GLU A 299 16.11 1.66 -8.44
N CYS A 300 15.44 0.94 -7.54
CA CYS A 300 13.99 1.00 -7.35
C CYS A 300 13.49 2.40 -7.00
N LEU A 301 14.19 3.12 -6.11
CA LEU A 301 13.76 4.44 -5.63
C LEU A 301 14.13 5.59 -6.58
N GLN A 302 15.19 5.45 -7.37
CA GLN A 302 15.74 6.57 -8.15
C GLN A 302 15.49 6.45 -9.66
N THR A 303 15.48 5.23 -10.20
CA THR A 303 15.54 5.02 -11.66
C THR A 303 14.30 4.33 -12.20
N MET A 304 13.69 3.45 -11.41
CA MET A 304 12.49 2.75 -11.86
C MET A 304 11.29 3.69 -11.77
N GLN A 305 10.52 3.73 -12.86
CA GLN A 305 9.23 4.39 -12.87
C GLN A 305 8.14 3.35 -12.96
N ARG A 306 7.04 3.64 -12.27
CA ARG A 306 5.85 2.81 -12.35
C ARG A 306 5.07 3.17 -13.62
N PRO A 307 4.80 2.21 -14.51
CA PRO A 307 4.06 2.50 -15.74
C PRO A 307 2.60 2.80 -15.42
N PHE A 308 2.07 3.88 -16.01
CA PHE A 308 0.63 4.14 -15.95
C PHE A 308 -0.13 3.07 -16.73
N ARG A 309 -1.20 2.53 -16.13
CA ARG A 309 -2.08 1.50 -16.71
C ARG A 309 -3.04 2.10 -17.74
N GLN A 310 -2.47 2.57 -18.86
CA GLN A 310 -3.20 3.17 -19.97
C GLN A 310 -4.26 2.21 -20.54
N ASP A 311 -3.95 0.91 -20.59
CA ASP A 311 -4.86 -0.16 -21.00
C ASP A 311 -6.17 -0.16 -20.18
N LEU A 312 -6.05 -0.04 -18.87
CA LEU A 312 -7.18 -0.07 -17.95
C LEU A 312 -7.96 1.25 -17.96
N TYR A 313 -7.26 2.38 -18.16
CA TYR A 313 -7.87 3.70 -18.31
C TYR A 313 -8.66 3.85 -19.61
N ASP A 314 -8.16 3.28 -20.71
CA ASP A 314 -8.91 3.25 -21.96
C ASP A 314 -10.09 2.28 -21.87
N LEU A 315 -9.92 1.13 -21.22
CA LEU A 315 -11.02 0.21 -20.93
C LEU A 315 -12.12 0.88 -20.11
N SER A 316 -11.77 1.64 -19.06
CA SER A 316 -12.77 2.34 -18.27
C SER A 316 -13.59 3.31 -19.13
N LYS A 317 -13.00 3.95 -20.15
CA LYS A 317 -13.76 4.83 -21.06
C LYS A 317 -14.67 4.10 -22.04
N ILE A 318 -14.34 2.84 -22.38
CA ILE A 318 -15.14 2.03 -23.33
C ILE A 318 -16.38 1.45 -22.65
N LEU A 319 -16.26 1.10 -21.36
CA LEU A 319 -17.34 0.44 -20.62
C LEU A 319 -18.46 1.38 -20.15
N TYR A 320 -18.36 2.71 -20.37
CA TYR A 320 -19.34 3.73 -19.96
C TYR A 320 -19.84 4.63 -21.09
#